data_AF-A0A369KR15-F1
#
_entry.id   AF-A0A369KR15-F1
#
_cell.length_a   1.000
_cell.length_b   1.000
_cell.length_c   1.000
_cell.angle_alpha   90.00
_cell.angle_beta   90.00
_cell.angle_gamma   90.00
#
_symmetry.space_group_name_H-M   'P 1'
#
loop_
_entity.id
_entity.type
_entity.pdbx_description
1 polymer ?
#
loop_
_entity_poly.entity_id
_entity_poly.type
_entity_poly.pdbx_seq_one_letter_code
_entity_poly.pdbx_strand_id
1 'polypeptide(L)'
;MTKNENIEHQNAENQSVETEKIETEKIKKTEKLGFRNIILISVLVTNLLICFSSILFIYLFGSGTQNIVKYLIGSLCVTLILELALFYYFNKIKEKYSMLGILFQQYIERSHVTIEEFVYPKKNIANSFNKQFDLINQTAAAISEITQMMHRTSEQINDCKAITKSAEDRLTSGKSVMERLGEAIEVIKIAAVDMDKMFQVINEINIKSLVISDIVAKTELLAMNASIEAARAGDHGKGFSVVSEEVQVLAQTSGKSAKQIKDLLNQSSIKVTQIIRTMNERIKEGEIISKKALDVYSRTNEGVESLKEQIQIIFEGTDMQTGVMKTIEGSLTSITENIGLNNKLIADGNDSISKLIETNTQLLQFVEDIEKALLGIQGLKMFQKTKGSEVRRNLKSMGF
;
A
#
# COMPACT_ATOMS: atom_id res chain seq x y z
N MET A 1 -41.56 19.65 11.20
CA MET A 1 -40.86 20.09 12.43
C MET A 1 -40.51 21.57 12.43
N THR A 2 -40.17 22.16 11.29
CA THR A 2 -39.73 23.57 11.14
C THR A 2 -40.71 24.68 11.53
N LYS A 3 -42.02 24.43 11.60
CA LYS A 3 -43.01 25.47 11.98
C LYS A 3 -43.25 25.56 13.50
N ASN A 4 -43.03 24.47 14.25
CA ASN A 4 -43.14 24.48 15.71
C ASN A 4 -41.86 25.00 16.38
N GLU A 5 -40.68 24.68 15.83
CA GLU A 5 -39.40 25.20 16.34
C GLU A 5 -39.30 26.72 16.22
N ASN A 6 -39.83 27.31 15.14
CA ASN A 6 -39.86 28.77 14.99
C ASN A 6 -40.79 29.44 16.01
N ILE A 7 -41.90 28.80 16.41
CA ILE A 7 -42.81 29.36 17.43
C ILE A 7 -42.19 29.23 18.82
N GLU A 8 -41.49 28.14 19.12
CA GLU A 8 -40.74 27.99 20.38
C GLU A 8 -39.56 28.95 20.48
N HIS A 9 -38.81 29.19 19.39
CA HIS A 9 -37.73 30.18 19.38
C HIS A 9 -38.26 31.60 19.59
N GLN A 10 -39.38 31.96 18.95
CA GLN A 10 -39.98 33.30 19.06
C GLN A 10 -40.64 33.51 20.44
N ASN A 11 -41.16 32.45 21.06
CA ASN A 11 -41.66 32.49 22.43
C ASN A 11 -40.52 32.55 23.47
N ALA A 12 -39.41 31.85 23.24
CA ALA A 12 -38.23 31.93 24.09
C ALA A 12 -37.55 33.30 24.00
N GLU A 13 -37.51 33.90 22.80
CA GLU A 13 -36.98 35.23 22.56
C GLU A 13 -37.88 36.30 23.22
N ASN A 14 -39.21 36.19 23.07
CA ASN A 14 -40.17 37.08 23.76
C ASN A 14 -40.13 36.91 25.29
N GLN A 15 -40.00 35.69 25.82
CA GLN A 15 -39.80 35.47 27.25
C GLN A 15 -38.47 36.05 27.73
N SER A 16 -37.38 35.96 26.95
CA SER A 16 -36.10 36.56 27.32
C SER A 16 -36.17 38.09 27.35
N VAL A 17 -36.86 38.71 26.40
CA VAL A 17 -37.06 40.17 26.32
C VAL A 17 -37.99 40.67 27.43
N GLU A 18 -39.00 39.89 27.80
CA GLU A 18 -39.91 40.21 28.91
C GLU A 18 -39.23 40.02 30.27
N THR A 19 -38.38 38.99 30.42
CA THR A 19 -37.55 38.78 31.61
C THR A 19 -36.50 39.90 31.76
N GLU A 20 -35.89 40.34 30.66
CA GLU A 20 -34.96 41.46 30.63
C GLU A 20 -35.67 42.78 30.95
N LYS A 21 -36.91 43.01 30.46
CA LYS A 21 -37.75 44.15 30.87
C LYS A 21 -38.12 44.12 32.36
N ILE A 22 -38.48 42.95 32.90
CA ILE A 22 -38.84 42.78 34.32
C ILE A 22 -37.60 42.95 35.22
N GLU A 23 -36.42 42.47 34.82
CA GLU A 23 -35.16 42.77 35.50
C GLU A 23 -34.82 44.26 35.41
N THR A 24 -35.01 44.89 34.25
CA THR A 24 -34.77 46.33 34.06
C THR A 24 -35.74 47.19 34.88
N GLU A 25 -37.00 46.75 35.07
CA GLU A 25 -37.98 47.41 35.94
C GLU A 25 -37.72 47.14 37.44
N LYS A 26 -37.28 45.94 37.83
CA LYS A 26 -36.81 45.67 39.20
C LYS A 26 -35.56 46.47 39.54
N ILE A 27 -34.64 46.66 38.57
CA ILE A 27 -33.47 47.54 38.69
C ILE A 27 -33.88 49.01 38.79
N LYS A 28 -34.98 49.45 38.13
CA LYS A 28 -35.53 50.82 38.27
C LYS A 28 -36.18 51.07 39.63
N LYS A 29 -36.72 50.06 40.31
CA LYS A 29 -37.45 50.24 41.58
C LYS A 29 -36.57 50.24 42.84
N THR A 30 -35.26 50.06 42.69
CA THR A 30 -34.29 50.21 43.77
C THR A 30 -33.07 50.94 43.22
N GLU A 31 -33.14 52.27 43.18
CA GLU A 31 -31.94 53.11 43.05
C GLU A 31 -31.07 52.91 44.30
N LYS A 32 -30.31 51.80 44.35
CA LYS A 32 -29.19 51.70 45.29
C LYS A 32 -28.19 52.77 44.89
N LEU A 33 -28.24 53.89 45.62
CA LEU A 33 -27.21 54.92 45.59
C LEU A 33 -25.86 54.23 45.75
N GLY A 34 -24.93 54.47 44.82
CA GLY A 34 -23.56 53.95 44.95
C GLY A 34 -22.91 54.47 46.23
N PHE A 35 -21.86 53.80 46.71
CA PHE A 35 -21.22 54.15 48.00
C PHE A 35 -20.81 55.64 48.05
N ARG A 36 -20.42 56.22 46.91
CA ARG A 36 -20.18 57.67 46.76
C ARG A 36 -21.38 58.52 47.17
N ASN A 37 -22.57 58.19 46.68
CA ASN A 37 -23.77 58.98 46.95
C ASN A 37 -24.28 58.71 48.38
N ILE A 38 -24.07 57.51 48.93
CA ILE A 38 -24.36 57.22 50.34
C ILE A 38 -23.45 58.06 51.26
N ILE A 39 -22.15 58.14 50.96
CA ILE A 39 -21.23 59.02 51.71
C ILE A 39 -21.68 60.47 51.61
N LEU A 40 -21.94 61.00 50.41
CA LEU A 40 -22.34 62.41 50.23
C LEU A 40 -23.63 62.75 50.99
N ILE A 41 -24.63 61.85 50.98
CA ILE A 41 -25.87 62.03 51.72
C ILE A 41 -25.62 61.92 53.23
N SER A 42 -24.85 60.92 53.67
CA SER A 42 -24.48 60.74 55.07
C SER A 42 -23.79 61.98 55.63
N VAL A 43 -22.83 62.54 54.88
CA VAL A 43 -22.11 63.78 55.18
C VAL A 43 -23.06 64.98 55.31
N LEU A 44 -23.99 65.13 54.36
CA LEU A 44 -24.95 66.22 54.40
C LEU A 44 -25.86 66.09 55.63
N VAL A 45 -26.31 64.88 55.95
CA VAL A 45 -27.17 64.59 57.11
C VAL A 45 -26.44 64.76 58.44
N THR A 46 -25.18 64.31 58.57
CA THR A 46 -24.40 64.48 59.81
C THR A 46 -24.15 65.95 60.11
N ASN A 47 -23.79 66.74 59.09
CA ASN A 47 -23.63 68.19 59.24
C ASN A 47 -24.94 68.88 59.63
N LEU A 48 -26.07 68.48 59.02
CA LEU A 48 -27.38 69.04 59.34
C LEU A 48 -27.82 68.70 60.78
N LEU A 49 -27.56 67.47 61.23
CA LEU A 49 -27.85 67.02 62.61
C LEU A 49 -26.98 67.74 63.64
N ILE A 50 -25.69 67.96 63.35
CA ILE A 50 -24.79 68.74 64.22
C ILE A 50 -25.27 70.19 64.31
N CYS A 51 -25.65 70.81 63.19
CA CYS A 51 -26.24 72.15 63.20
C CYS A 51 -27.55 72.19 64.01
N PHE A 52 -28.47 71.24 63.79
CA PHE A 52 -29.76 71.21 64.45
C PHE A 52 -29.65 70.96 65.97
N SER A 53 -28.86 69.97 66.39
CA SER A 53 -28.60 69.68 67.81
C SER A 53 -27.97 70.87 68.53
N SER A 54 -27.08 71.59 67.85
CA SER A 54 -26.44 72.79 68.39
C SER A 54 -27.44 73.96 68.54
N ILE A 55 -28.32 74.18 67.55
CA ILE A 55 -29.40 75.19 67.63
C ILE A 55 -30.39 74.85 68.75
N LEU A 56 -30.79 73.59 68.88
CA LEU A 56 -31.69 73.12 69.93
C LEU A 56 -31.07 73.30 71.33
N PHE A 57 -29.77 73.05 71.48
CA PHE A 57 -29.04 73.27 72.72
C PHE A 57 -28.98 74.76 73.10
N ILE A 58 -28.78 75.66 72.11
CA ILE A 58 -28.85 77.12 72.31
C ILE A 58 -30.25 77.54 72.78
N TYR A 59 -31.30 76.97 72.20
CA TYR A 59 -32.69 77.29 72.56
C TYR A 59 -33.06 76.80 73.97
N LEU A 60 -32.59 75.62 74.39
CA LEU A 60 -32.95 75.01 75.68
C LEU A 60 -32.14 75.53 76.88
N PHE A 61 -30.86 75.88 76.71
CA PHE A 61 -29.93 76.15 77.82
C PHE A 61 -29.34 77.56 77.81
N GLY A 62 -30.12 78.58 77.42
CA GLY A 62 -29.71 79.96 77.12
C GLY A 62 -28.90 80.76 78.15
N SER A 63 -27.67 80.32 78.49
CA SER A 63 -26.70 81.05 79.29
C SER A 63 -25.27 80.63 78.92
N GLY A 64 -24.66 81.33 77.95
CA GLY A 64 -23.25 81.14 77.57
C GLY A 64 -22.99 81.08 76.06
N THR A 65 -23.52 82.03 75.30
CA THR A 65 -23.49 82.04 73.83
C THR A 65 -22.07 81.94 73.23
N GLN A 66 -21.05 82.52 73.87
CA GLN A 66 -19.66 82.47 73.37
C GLN A 66 -19.01 81.08 73.48
N ASN A 67 -19.34 80.29 74.52
CA ASN A 67 -18.74 78.96 74.69
C ASN A 67 -19.38 77.96 73.71
N ILE A 68 -20.70 78.05 73.50
CA ILE A 68 -21.44 77.17 72.58
C ILE A 68 -20.99 77.38 71.12
N VAL A 69 -20.79 78.63 70.69
CA VAL A 69 -20.28 78.93 69.34
C VAL A 69 -18.88 78.34 69.10
N LYS A 70 -18.00 78.37 70.11
CA LYS A 70 -16.66 77.74 70.02
C LYS A 70 -16.74 76.22 69.92
N TYR A 71 -17.63 75.55 70.67
CA TYR A 71 -17.86 74.10 70.55
C TYR A 71 -18.46 73.72 69.20
N LEU A 72 -19.37 74.54 68.65
CA LEU A 72 -19.98 74.33 67.34
C LEU A 72 -18.94 74.42 66.22
N ILE A 73 -18.11 75.46 66.23
CA ILE A 73 -17.00 75.61 65.27
C ILE A 73 -16.00 74.45 65.40
N GLY A 74 -15.62 74.07 66.62
CA GLY A 74 -14.70 72.95 66.85
C GLY A 74 -15.26 71.60 66.35
N SER A 75 -16.53 71.31 66.62
CA SER A 75 -17.20 70.09 66.15
C SER A 75 -17.35 70.07 64.62
N LEU A 76 -17.71 71.20 64.01
CA LEU A 76 -17.79 71.35 62.56
C LEU A 76 -16.42 71.20 61.88
N CYS A 77 -15.35 71.72 62.48
CA CYS A 77 -13.99 71.54 61.97
C CYS A 77 -13.54 70.08 62.06
N VAL A 78 -13.79 69.38 63.17
CA VAL A 78 -13.41 67.96 63.32
C VAL A 78 -14.18 67.09 62.33
N THR A 79 -15.48 67.33 62.15
CA THR A 79 -16.29 66.61 61.16
C THR A 79 -15.86 66.91 59.74
N LEU A 80 -15.61 68.17 59.38
CA LEU A 80 -15.08 68.54 58.07
C LEU A 80 -13.71 67.90 57.77
N ILE A 81 -12.82 67.81 58.76
CA ILE A 81 -11.52 67.13 58.62
C ILE A 81 -11.72 65.62 58.41
N LEU A 82 -12.60 64.99 59.19
CA LEU A 82 -12.93 63.57 59.03
C LEU A 82 -13.55 63.29 57.65
N GLU A 83 -14.38 64.22 57.15
CA GLU A 83 -15.01 64.15 55.84
C GLU A 83 -14.02 64.29 54.69
N LEU A 84 -13.12 65.27 54.76
CA LEU A 84 -12.04 65.44 53.80
C LEU A 84 -11.13 64.22 53.79
N ALA A 85 -10.82 63.64 54.97
CA ALA A 85 -10.06 62.40 55.08
C ALA A 85 -10.81 61.22 54.43
N LEU A 86 -12.09 61.01 54.75
CA LEU A 86 -12.90 59.94 54.16
C LEU A 86 -13.05 60.09 52.64
N PHE A 87 -13.26 61.32 52.15
CA PHE A 87 -13.34 61.63 50.72
C PHE A 87 -12.01 61.35 50.01
N TYR A 88 -10.89 61.74 50.62
CA TYR A 88 -9.55 61.46 50.12
C TYR A 88 -9.28 59.95 50.03
N TYR A 89 -9.55 59.18 51.11
CA TYR A 89 -9.39 57.73 51.11
C TYR A 89 -10.32 57.05 50.10
N PHE A 90 -11.56 57.52 49.96
CA PHE A 90 -12.51 56.98 48.98
C PHE A 90 -12.04 57.20 47.55
N ASN A 91 -11.57 58.41 47.20
CA ASN A 91 -11.03 58.67 45.86
C ASN A 91 -9.79 57.81 45.57
N LYS A 92 -8.91 57.64 46.56
CA LYS A 92 -7.73 56.77 46.44
C LYS A 92 -8.11 55.29 46.26
N ILE A 93 -9.15 54.83 46.96
CA ILE A 93 -9.71 53.48 46.79
C ILE A 93 -10.31 53.34 45.39
N LYS A 94 -11.11 54.30 44.95
CA LYS A 94 -11.73 54.33 43.62
C LYS A 94 -10.69 54.23 42.51
N GLU A 95 -9.61 55.00 42.56
CA GLU A 95 -8.54 54.95 41.56
C GLU A 95 -7.90 53.55 41.48
N LYS A 96 -7.61 52.92 42.63
CA LYS A 96 -7.06 51.56 42.68
C LYS A 96 -8.00 50.51 42.08
N TYR A 97 -9.29 50.55 42.43
CA TYR A 97 -10.26 49.60 41.91
C TYR A 97 -10.62 49.86 40.44
N SER A 98 -10.60 51.11 39.98
CA SER A 98 -10.76 51.45 38.57
C SER A 98 -9.58 50.93 37.74
N MET A 99 -8.34 51.08 38.23
CA MET A 99 -7.16 50.48 37.61
C MET A 99 -7.26 48.94 37.57
N LEU A 100 -7.75 48.31 38.65
CA LEU A 100 -7.99 46.87 38.70
C LEU A 100 -9.03 46.41 37.67
N GLY A 101 -10.12 47.17 37.49
CA GLY A 101 -11.13 46.92 36.47
C GLY A 101 -10.56 46.99 35.05
N ILE A 102 -9.72 47.99 34.76
CA ILE A 102 -9.03 48.12 33.47
C ILE A 102 -8.08 46.94 33.21
N LEU A 103 -7.32 46.49 34.22
CA LEU A 103 -6.42 45.35 34.09
C LEU A 103 -7.17 44.03 33.84
N PHE A 104 -8.27 43.78 34.57
CA PHE A 104 -9.11 42.60 34.31
C PHE A 104 -9.75 42.65 32.94
N GLN A 105 -10.19 43.82 32.50
CA GLN A 105 -10.74 43.98 31.17
C GLN A 105 -9.71 43.68 30.07
N GLN A 106 -8.48 44.22 30.21
CA GLN A 106 -7.38 43.90 29.30
C GLN A 106 -7.04 42.41 29.31
N TYR A 107 -7.08 41.75 30.47
CA TYR A 107 -6.89 40.31 30.60
C TYR A 107 -7.98 39.53 29.86
N ILE A 108 -9.26 39.87 30.07
CA ILE A 108 -10.39 39.20 29.42
C ILE A 108 -10.32 39.38 27.90
N GLU A 109 -10.02 40.60 27.42
CA GLU A 109 -9.88 40.88 25.99
C GLU A 109 -8.73 40.06 25.37
N ARG A 110 -7.59 40.00 26.04
CA ARG A 110 -6.45 39.20 25.58
C ARG A 110 -6.75 37.70 25.62
N SER A 111 -7.43 37.24 26.67
CA SER A 111 -7.87 35.86 26.81
C SER A 111 -8.87 35.46 25.72
N HIS A 112 -9.78 36.37 25.34
CA HIS A 112 -10.72 36.17 24.24
C HIS A 112 -10.00 35.93 22.90
N VAL A 113 -9.01 36.77 22.57
CA VAL A 113 -8.20 36.58 21.35
C VAL A 113 -7.54 35.19 21.36
N THR A 114 -7.00 34.74 22.50
CA THR A 114 -6.43 33.39 22.64
C THR A 114 -7.47 32.27 22.46
N ILE A 115 -8.70 32.47 22.93
CA ILE A 115 -9.80 31.50 22.72
C ILE A 115 -10.16 31.41 21.24
N GLU A 116 -10.30 32.54 20.54
CA GLU A 116 -10.60 32.57 19.10
C GLU A 116 -9.50 31.88 18.27
N GLU A 117 -8.24 32.18 18.58
CA GLU A 117 -7.06 31.59 17.94
C GLU A 117 -7.01 30.06 18.09
N PHE A 118 -7.64 29.48 19.12
CA PHE A 118 -7.74 28.03 19.29
C PHE A 118 -8.97 27.42 18.62
N VAL A 119 -10.13 28.07 18.75
CA VAL A 119 -11.41 27.52 18.29
C VAL A 119 -11.44 27.33 16.78
N TYR A 120 -10.90 28.28 16.01
CA TYR A 120 -10.94 28.21 14.55
C TYR A 120 -10.06 27.07 13.98
N PRO A 121 -8.77 26.93 14.36
CA PRO A 121 -7.95 25.79 13.93
C PRO A 121 -8.50 24.44 14.38
N LYS A 122 -9.09 24.34 15.58
CA LYS A 122 -9.63 23.08 16.13
C LYS A 122 -10.55 22.35 15.15
N LYS A 123 -11.52 23.05 14.56
CA LYS A 123 -12.49 22.44 13.62
C LYS A 123 -11.78 21.88 12.38
N ASN A 124 -10.78 22.59 11.88
CA ASN A 124 -9.99 22.15 10.73
C ASN A 124 -9.11 20.95 11.07
N ILE A 125 -8.55 20.90 12.29
CA ILE A 125 -7.75 19.77 12.75
C ILE A 125 -8.63 18.52 12.93
N ALA A 126 -9.79 18.63 13.57
CA ALA A 126 -10.73 17.52 13.73
C ALA A 126 -11.17 16.93 12.36
N ASN A 127 -11.49 17.79 11.39
CA ASN A 127 -11.79 17.36 10.03
C ASN A 127 -10.60 16.68 9.35
N SER A 128 -9.37 17.17 9.59
CA SER A 128 -8.15 16.58 9.05
C SER A 128 -7.90 15.18 9.61
N PHE A 129 -8.16 14.95 10.91
CA PHE A 129 -8.03 13.62 11.52
C PHE A 129 -9.04 12.62 10.98
N ASN A 130 -10.31 13.02 10.77
CA ASN A 130 -11.29 12.15 10.13
C ASN A 130 -10.84 11.71 8.73
N LYS A 131 -10.35 12.66 7.91
CA LYS A 131 -9.78 12.34 6.58
C LYS A 131 -8.57 11.41 6.67
N GLN A 132 -7.71 11.61 7.67
CA GLN A 132 -6.54 10.77 7.87
C GLN A 132 -6.95 9.34 8.26
N PHE A 133 -8.00 9.19 9.08
CA PHE A 133 -8.56 7.88 9.42
C PHE A 133 -9.13 7.15 8.19
N ASP A 134 -9.86 7.87 7.32
CA ASP A 134 -10.37 7.30 6.07
C ASP A 134 -9.22 6.82 5.16
N LEU A 135 -8.16 7.62 5.02
CA LEU A 135 -6.96 7.26 4.25
C LEU A 135 -6.22 6.05 4.84
N ILE A 136 -6.15 5.93 6.17
CA ILE A 136 -5.57 4.76 6.83
C ILE A 136 -6.36 3.51 6.50
N ASN A 137 -7.69 3.55 6.58
CA ASN A 137 -8.54 2.40 6.24
C ASN A 137 -8.38 1.97 4.78
N GLN A 138 -8.33 2.94 3.85
CA GLN A 138 -8.08 2.65 2.43
C GLN A 138 -6.69 2.04 2.22
N THR A 139 -5.67 2.56 2.91
CA THR A 139 -4.30 2.04 2.83
C THR A 139 -4.22 0.63 3.41
N ALA A 140 -4.90 0.36 4.52
CA ALA A 140 -4.96 -0.97 5.12
C ALA A 140 -5.63 -2.00 4.19
N ALA A 141 -6.71 -1.62 3.50
CA ALA A 141 -7.34 -2.47 2.49
C ALA A 141 -6.38 -2.77 1.32
N ALA A 142 -5.69 -1.75 0.80
CA ALA A 142 -4.70 -1.93 -0.25
C ALA A 142 -3.53 -2.84 0.17
N ILE A 143 -3.06 -2.73 1.41
CA ILE A 143 -2.03 -3.63 1.96
C ILE A 143 -2.55 -5.07 1.98
N SER A 144 -3.79 -5.29 2.44
CA SER A 144 -4.38 -6.63 2.46
C SER A 144 -4.46 -7.27 1.07
N GLU A 145 -4.86 -6.50 0.06
CA GLU A 145 -4.87 -6.94 -1.34
C GLU A 145 -3.46 -7.28 -1.85
N ILE A 146 -2.47 -6.43 -1.54
CA ILE A 146 -1.07 -6.68 -1.91
C ILE A 146 -0.56 -7.96 -1.23
N THR A 147 -0.81 -8.14 0.07
CA THR A 147 -0.43 -9.36 0.79
C THR A 147 -1.05 -10.61 0.15
N GLN A 148 -2.32 -10.55 -0.26
CA GLN A 148 -2.95 -11.66 -0.97
C GLN A 148 -2.31 -11.93 -2.33
N MET A 149 -1.99 -10.88 -3.09
CA MET A 149 -1.30 -10.99 -4.37
C MET A 149 0.07 -11.66 -4.19
N MET A 150 0.81 -11.28 -3.15
CA MET A 150 2.10 -11.85 -2.83
C MET A 150 2.03 -13.33 -2.45
N HIS A 151 1.01 -13.75 -1.71
CA HIS A 151 0.78 -15.16 -1.43
C HIS A 151 0.57 -15.95 -2.74
N ARG A 152 -0.23 -15.42 -3.66
CA ARG A 152 -0.44 -16.03 -4.98
C ARG A 152 0.85 -16.08 -5.80
N THR A 153 1.66 -15.03 -5.77
CA THR A 153 2.98 -15.02 -6.41
C THR A 153 3.88 -16.10 -5.82
N SER A 154 3.89 -16.30 -4.50
CA SER A 154 4.64 -17.37 -3.84
C SER A 154 4.20 -18.78 -4.29
N GLU A 155 2.88 -19.01 -4.40
CA GLU A 155 2.34 -20.24 -4.99
C GLU A 155 2.81 -20.45 -6.42
N GLN A 156 2.71 -19.42 -7.27
CA GLN A 156 3.15 -19.49 -8.67
C GLN A 156 4.65 -19.77 -8.82
N ILE A 157 5.47 -19.26 -7.91
CA ILE A 157 6.91 -19.57 -7.85
C ILE A 157 7.12 -21.07 -7.60
N ASN A 158 6.35 -21.68 -6.68
CA ASN A 158 6.45 -23.12 -6.41
C ASN A 158 6.02 -23.96 -7.61
N ASP A 159 4.94 -23.55 -8.30
CA ASP A 159 4.51 -24.19 -9.54
C ASP A 159 5.59 -24.09 -10.62
N CYS A 160 6.19 -22.90 -10.78
CA CYS A 160 7.30 -22.70 -11.72
C CYS A 160 8.51 -23.58 -11.37
N LYS A 161 8.85 -23.74 -10.08
CA LYS A 161 9.92 -24.65 -9.64
C LYS A 161 9.60 -26.10 -10.05
N ALA A 162 8.38 -26.56 -9.83
CA ALA A 162 7.96 -27.91 -10.21
C ALA A 162 8.02 -28.14 -11.72
N ILE A 163 7.53 -27.18 -12.52
CA ILE A 163 7.58 -27.23 -13.99
C ILE A 163 9.03 -27.24 -14.48
N THR A 164 9.87 -26.38 -13.93
CA THR A 164 11.30 -26.27 -14.29
C THR A 164 12.04 -27.56 -13.97
N LYS A 165 11.75 -28.18 -12.82
CA LYS A 165 12.31 -29.49 -12.46
C LYS A 165 11.84 -30.59 -13.43
N SER A 166 10.56 -30.62 -13.77
CA SER A 166 10.05 -31.56 -14.78
C SER A 166 10.70 -31.36 -16.16
N ALA A 167 10.93 -30.11 -16.57
CA ALA A 167 11.62 -29.81 -17.82
C ALA A 167 13.06 -30.34 -17.83
N GLU A 168 13.81 -30.15 -16.74
CA GLU A 168 15.17 -30.68 -16.55
C GLU A 168 15.21 -32.22 -16.66
N ASP A 169 14.28 -32.91 -16.00
CA ASP A 169 14.20 -34.37 -16.06
C ASP A 169 13.87 -34.86 -17.48
N ARG A 170 12.99 -34.15 -18.20
CA ARG A 170 12.66 -34.44 -19.60
C ARG A 170 13.83 -34.18 -20.54
N LEU A 171 14.61 -33.13 -20.32
CA LEU A 171 15.83 -32.86 -21.09
C LEU A 171 16.88 -33.94 -20.89
N THR A 172 17.07 -34.38 -19.65
CA THR A 172 18.00 -35.47 -19.31
C THR A 172 17.59 -36.77 -20.01
N SER A 173 16.30 -37.11 -19.94
CA SER A 173 15.75 -38.27 -20.64
C SER A 173 15.91 -38.15 -22.17
N GLY A 174 15.59 -36.99 -22.74
CA GLY A 174 15.72 -36.73 -24.18
C GLY A 174 17.16 -36.86 -24.69
N LYS A 175 18.14 -36.39 -23.89
CA LYS A 175 19.56 -36.55 -24.19
C LYS A 175 19.97 -38.02 -24.21
N SER A 176 19.55 -38.80 -23.20
CA SER A 176 19.81 -40.25 -23.16
C SER A 176 19.23 -41.00 -24.37
N VAL A 177 18.05 -40.60 -24.86
CA VAL A 177 17.48 -41.16 -26.09
C VAL A 177 18.35 -40.86 -27.31
N MET A 178 18.92 -39.65 -27.42
CA MET A 178 19.81 -39.29 -28.52
C MET A 178 21.16 -40.00 -28.47
N GLU A 179 21.69 -40.23 -27.27
CA GLU A 179 22.90 -41.03 -27.07
C GLU A 179 22.68 -42.47 -27.57
N ARG A 180 21.55 -43.10 -27.19
CA ARG A 180 21.17 -44.43 -27.69
C ARG A 180 20.93 -44.45 -29.21
N LEU A 181 20.41 -43.37 -29.79
CA LEU A 181 20.29 -43.24 -31.23
C LEU A 181 21.68 -43.20 -31.89
N GLY A 182 22.65 -42.51 -31.29
CA GLY A 182 24.05 -42.52 -31.74
C GLY A 182 24.65 -43.92 -31.74
N GLU A 183 24.43 -44.70 -30.68
CA GLU A 183 24.85 -46.10 -30.60
C GLU A 183 24.20 -46.96 -31.71
N ALA A 184 22.90 -46.79 -31.94
CA ALA A 184 22.19 -47.52 -32.98
C ALA A 184 22.70 -47.18 -34.39
N ILE A 185 23.07 -45.93 -34.65
CA ILE A 185 23.69 -45.50 -35.91
C ILE A 185 25.04 -46.19 -36.11
N GLU A 186 25.85 -46.31 -35.06
CA GLU A 186 27.15 -46.99 -35.15
C GLU A 186 26.99 -48.49 -35.46
N VAL A 187 25.97 -49.15 -34.89
CA VAL A 187 25.63 -50.54 -35.25
C VAL A 187 25.25 -50.66 -36.74
N ILE A 188 24.45 -49.73 -37.26
CA ILE A 188 24.06 -49.73 -38.69
C ILE A 188 25.29 -49.50 -39.60
N LYS A 189 26.24 -48.68 -39.16
CA LYS A 189 27.50 -48.45 -39.87
C LYS A 189 28.36 -49.71 -39.96
N ILE A 190 28.44 -50.49 -38.89
CA ILE A 190 29.10 -51.81 -38.91
C ILE A 190 28.38 -52.74 -39.90
N ALA A 191 27.05 -52.77 -39.88
CA ALA A 191 26.27 -53.57 -40.83
C ALA A 191 26.50 -53.15 -42.30
N ALA A 192 26.68 -51.86 -42.57
CA ALA A 192 27.02 -51.37 -43.91
C ALA A 192 28.40 -51.87 -44.37
N VAL A 193 29.38 -51.94 -43.47
CA VAL A 193 30.71 -52.53 -43.75
C VAL A 193 30.59 -54.02 -44.04
N ASP A 194 29.76 -54.76 -43.30
CA ASP A 194 29.56 -56.19 -43.55
C ASP A 194 28.82 -56.45 -44.87
N MET A 195 27.91 -55.57 -45.28
CA MET A 195 27.30 -55.61 -46.62
C MET A 195 28.32 -55.39 -47.74
N ASP A 196 29.31 -54.53 -47.54
CA ASP A 196 30.41 -54.34 -48.50
C ASP A 196 31.26 -55.61 -48.65
N LYS A 197 31.58 -56.29 -47.53
CA LYS A 197 32.23 -57.61 -47.58
C LYS A 197 31.37 -58.63 -48.33
N MET A 198 30.06 -58.62 -48.12
CA MET A 198 29.13 -59.51 -48.82
C MET A 198 29.13 -59.24 -50.33
N PHE A 199 29.21 -57.98 -50.74
CA PHE A 199 29.37 -57.59 -52.14
C PHE A 199 30.66 -58.15 -52.75
N GLN A 200 31.78 -58.10 -52.02
CA GLN A 200 33.06 -58.68 -52.46
C GLN A 200 32.95 -60.19 -52.67
N VAL A 201 32.28 -60.91 -51.76
CA VAL A 201 32.03 -62.36 -51.90
C VAL A 201 31.17 -62.67 -53.13
N ILE A 202 30.10 -61.89 -53.37
CA ILE A 202 29.27 -62.05 -54.58
C ILE A 202 30.11 -61.88 -55.84
N ASN A 203 31.01 -60.91 -55.87
CA ASN A 203 31.89 -60.68 -57.01
C ASN A 203 32.88 -61.84 -57.22
N GLU A 204 33.44 -62.39 -56.13
CA GLU A 204 34.31 -63.57 -56.22
C GLU A 204 33.56 -64.79 -56.78
N ILE A 205 32.33 -65.07 -56.30
CA ILE A 205 31.50 -66.15 -56.82
C ILE A 205 31.17 -65.92 -58.30
N ASN A 206 30.91 -64.67 -58.71
CA ASN A 206 30.65 -64.33 -60.10
C ASN A 206 31.86 -64.65 -61.00
N ILE A 207 33.08 -64.34 -60.54
CA ILE A 207 34.32 -64.72 -61.24
C ILE A 207 34.43 -66.24 -61.37
N LYS A 208 34.15 -67.01 -60.30
CA LYS A 208 34.16 -68.48 -60.36
C LYS A 208 33.08 -69.03 -61.31
N SER A 209 31.90 -68.42 -61.35
CA SER A 209 30.81 -68.80 -62.25
C SER A 209 31.21 -68.62 -63.73
N LEU A 210 31.96 -67.56 -64.06
CA LEU A 210 32.52 -67.36 -65.40
C LEU A 210 33.51 -68.48 -65.76
N VAL A 211 34.41 -68.86 -64.84
CA VAL A 211 35.34 -69.98 -65.05
C VAL A 211 34.59 -71.29 -65.28
N ILE A 212 33.51 -71.55 -64.55
CA ILE A 212 32.66 -72.74 -64.78
C ILE A 212 32.03 -72.70 -66.17
N SER A 213 31.52 -71.55 -66.60
CA SER A 213 30.96 -71.37 -67.94
C SER A 213 32.01 -71.66 -69.03
N ASP A 214 33.26 -71.25 -68.82
CA ASP A 214 34.36 -71.53 -69.74
C ASP A 214 34.73 -73.02 -69.76
N ILE A 215 34.73 -73.69 -68.60
CA ILE A 215 34.94 -75.15 -68.50
C ILE A 215 33.83 -75.87 -69.25
N VAL A 216 32.57 -75.47 -69.07
CA VAL A 216 31.43 -76.07 -69.77
C VAL A 216 31.60 -75.95 -71.28
N ALA A 217 31.95 -74.76 -71.80
CA ALA A 217 32.16 -74.57 -73.23
C ALA A 217 33.29 -75.46 -73.79
N LYS A 218 34.38 -75.62 -73.02
CA LYS A 218 35.47 -76.55 -73.39
C LYS A 218 35.03 -78.01 -73.37
N THR A 219 34.26 -78.41 -72.37
CA THR A 219 33.72 -79.78 -72.26
C THR A 219 32.73 -80.08 -73.38
N GLU A 220 31.87 -79.13 -73.76
CA GLU A 220 30.95 -79.26 -74.89
C GLU A 220 31.71 -79.43 -76.21
N LEU A 221 32.78 -78.66 -76.43
CA LEU A 221 33.67 -78.83 -77.58
C LEU A 221 34.39 -80.18 -77.59
N LEU A 222 34.87 -80.65 -76.43
CA LEU A 222 35.51 -81.97 -76.31
C LEU A 222 34.52 -83.11 -76.59
N ALA A 223 33.30 -83.00 -76.07
CA ALA A 223 32.23 -83.96 -76.30
C ALA A 223 31.82 -84.01 -77.78
N MET A 224 31.70 -82.84 -78.41
CA MET A 224 31.43 -82.73 -79.85
C MET A 224 32.57 -83.36 -80.68
N ASN A 225 33.83 -83.08 -80.35
CA ASN A 225 34.98 -83.69 -81.02
C ASN A 225 34.99 -85.22 -80.84
N ALA A 226 34.67 -85.72 -79.64
CA ALA A 226 34.56 -87.14 -79.36
C ALA A 226 33.41 -87.81 -80.12
N SER A 227 32.27 -87.13 -80.26
CA SER A 227 31.12 -87.59 -81.05
C SER A 227 31.47 -87.72 -82.54
N ILE A 228 32.19 -86.73 -83.08
CA ILE A 228 32.70 -86.75 -84.47
C ILE A 228 33.65 -87.94 -84.68
N GLU A 229 34.59 -88.16 -83.75
CA GLU A 229 35.57 -89.25 -83.90
C GLU A 229 34.94 -90.64 -83.66
N ALA A 230 33.92 -90.72 -82.80
CA ALA A 230 33.11 -91.93 -82.61
C ALA A 230 32.33 -92.28 -83.88
N ALA A 231 31.74 -91.29 -84.58
CA ALA A 231 31.11 -91.49 -85.88
C ALA A 231 32.13 -91.94 -86.94
N ARG A 232 33.36 -91.41 -86.89
CA ARG A 232 34.45 -91.76 -87.81
C ARG A 232 34.97 -93.19 -87.61
N ALA A 233 34.93 -93.72 -86.39
CA ALA A 233 35.29 -95.09 -86.05
C ALA A 233 34.23 -96.15 -86.45
N GLY A 234 33.07 -95.73 -86.98
CA GLY A 234 32.02 -96.63 -87.47
C GLY A 234 31.46 -97.54 -86.37
N ASP A 235 31.38 -98.85 -86.62
CA ASP A 235 30.81 -99.82 -85.67
C ASP A 235 31.62 -99.95 -84.37
N HIS A 236 32.92 -99.69 -84.39
CA HIS A 236 33.78 -99.73 -83.19
C HIS A 236 33.57 -98.51 -82.28
N GLY A 237 32.97 -97.42 -82.77
CA GLY A 237 32.74 -96.17 -82.05
C GLY A 237 31.39 -96.05 -81.34
N LYS A 238 30.45 -96.99 -81.55
CA LYS A 238 29.06 -96.90 -81.05
C LYS A 238 28.94 -96.64 -79.54
N GLY A 239 29.74 -97.34 -78.71
CA GLY A 239 29.74 -97.12 -77.27
C GLY A 239 30.31 -95.75 -76.86
N PHE A 240 31.31 -95.27 -77.61
CA PHE A 240 31.92 -93.95 -77.39
C PHE A 240 30.99 -92.81 -77.81
N SER A 241 30.18 -93.02 -78.86
CA SER A 241 29.17 -92.07 -79.33
C SER A 241 28.14 -91.78 -78.24
N VAL A 242 27.60 -92.82 -77.58
CA VAL A 242 26.62 -92.68 -76.50
C VAL A 242 27.20 -91.90 -75.32
N VAL A 243 28.44 -92.20 -74.93
CA VAL A 243 29.12 -91.47 -73.85
C VAL A 243 29.34 -90.00 -74.23
N SER A 244 29.76 -89.72 -75.47
CA SER A 244 29.99 -88.34 -75.93
C SER A 244 28.71 -87.50 -75.96
N GLU A 245 27.58 -88.09 -76.34
CA GLU A 245 26.29 -87.42 -76.38
C GLU A 245 25.77 -87.13 -74.95
N GLU A 246 25.93 -88.08 -74.03
CA GLU A 246 25.61 -87.88 -72.61
C GLU A 246 26.47 -86.75 -71.99
N VAL A 247 27.78 -86.74 -72.27
CA VAL A 247 28.69 -85.66 -71.82
C VAL A 247 28.28 -84.30 -72.41
N GLN A 248 27.80 -84.26 -73.65
CA GLN A 248 27.31 -83.03 -74.28
C GLN A 248 26.05 -82.51 -73.57
N VAL A 249 25.09 -83.38 -73.27
CA VAL A 249 23.86 -83.02 -72.52
C VAL A 249 24.21 -82.52 -71.11
N LEU A 250 25.14 -83.19 -70.42
CA LEU A 250 25.66 -82.75 -69.12
C LEU A 250 26.34 -81.37 -69.20
N ALA A 251 27.13 -81.11 -70.24
CA ALA A 251 27.76 -79.81 -70.47
C ALA A 251 26.69 -78.72 -70.69
N GLN A 252 25.73 -78.93 -71.58
CA GLN A 252 24.65 -77.96 -71.83
C GLN A 252 23.82 -77.65 -70.59
N THR A 253 23.48 -78.68 -69.81
CA THR A 253 22.74 -78.53 -68.54
C THR A 253 23.57 -77.75 -67.53
N SER A 254 24.87 -78.04 -67.42
CA SER A 254 25.79 -77.30 -66.55
C SER A 254 25.94 -75.85 -66.98
N GLY A 255 25.99 -75.57 -68.29
CA GLY A 255 26.08 -74.21 -68.84
C GLY A 255 24.83 -73.37 -68.56
N LYS A 256 23.66 -73.98 -68.71
CA LYS A 256 22.38 -73.35 -68.35
C LYS A 256 22.35 -72.98 -66.86
N SER A 257 22.76 -73.90 -65.98
CA SER A 257 22.85 -73.65 -64.54
C SER A 257 23.86 -72.55 -64.21
N ALA A 258 25.05 -72.57 -64.83
CA ALA A 258 26.06 -71.52 -64.64
C ALA A 258 25.54 -70.14 -65.05
N LYS A 259 24.80 -70.05 -66.17
CA LYS A 259 24.16 -68.80 -66.61
C LYS A 259 23.10 -68.31 -65.60
N GLN A 260 22.26 -69.21 -65.09
CA GLN A 260 21.27 -68.86 -64.07
C GLN A 260 21.92 -68.36 -62.78
N ILE A 261 23.01 -68.98 -62.35
CA ILE A 261 23.81 -68.52 -61.19
C ILE A 261 24.34 -67.10 -61.45
N LYS A 262 24.93 -66.85 -62.62
CA LYS A 262 25.42 -65.52 -63.01
C LYS A 262 24.31 -64.46 -62.97
N ASP A 263 23.14 -64.77 -63.50
CA ASP A 263 22.00 -63.84 -63.51
C ASP A 263 21.52 -63.53 -62.07
N LEU A 264 21.46 -64.53 -61.19
CA LEU A 264 21.14 -64.35 -59.76
C LEU A 264 22.20 -63.52 -59.03
N LEU A 265 23.48 -63.72 -59.32
CA LEU A 265 24.58 -62.95 -58.72
C LEU A 265 24.54 -61.49 -59.17
N ASN A 266 24.27 -61.21 -60.44
CA ASN A 266 24.09 -59.85 -60.95
C ASN A 266 22.92 -59.14 -60.26
N GLN A 267 21.77 -59.81 -60.13
CA GLN A 267 20.63 -59.25 -59.40
C GLN A 267 20.95 -59.00 -57.92
N SER A 268 21.68 -59.92 -57.28
CA SER A 268 22.09 -59.79 -55.87
C SER A 268 23.07 -58.64 -55.68
N SER A 269 24.03 -58.48 -56.59
CA SER A 269 24.99 -57.37 -56.60
C SER A 269 24.28 -56.01 -56.65
N ILE A 270 23.33 -55.83 -57.58
CA ILE A 270 22.53 -54.60 -57.69
C ILE A 270 21.78 -54.31 -56.38
N LYS A 271 21.13 -55.32 -55.79
CA LYS A 271 20.39 -55.17 -54.52
C LYS A 271 21.30 -54.76 -53.37
N VAL A 272 22.46 -55.41 -53.22
CA VAL A 272 23.41 -55.10 -52.14
C VAL A 272 23.95 -53.68 -52.29
N THR A 273 24.34 -53.26 -53.51
CA THR A 273 24.78 -51.87 -53.75
C THR A 273 23.70 -50.86 -53.40
N GLN A 274 22.44 -51.14 -53.74
CA GLN A 274 21.32 -50.27 -53.37
C GLN A 274 21.10 -50.20 -51.86
N ILE A 275 21.23 -51.33 -51.15
CA ILE A 275 21.12 -51.40 -49.69
C ILE A 275 22.24 -50.56 -49.04
N ILE A 276 23.49 -50.74 -49.47
CA ILE A 276 24.65 -49.98 -48.95
C ILE A 276 24.45 -48.48 -49.16
N ARG A 277 24.03 -48.06 -50.37
CA ARG A 277 23.74 -46.64 -50.66
C ARG A 277 22.69 -46.09 -49.70
N THR A 278 21.58 -46.81 -49.54
CA THR A 278 20.46 -46.38 -48.67
C THR A 278 20.90 -46.33 -47.20
N MET A 279 21.66 -47.31 -46.73
CA MET A 279 22.21 -47.31 -45.36
C MET A 279 23.11 -46.10 -45.12
N ASN A 280 24.04 -45.81 -46.03
CA ASN A 280 24.94 -44.66 -45.91
C ASN A 280 24.18 -43.32 -45.89
N GLU A 281 23.15 -43.17 -46.73
CA GLU A 281 22.28 -41.98 -46.73
C GLU A 281 21.56 -41.83 -45.38
N ARG A 282 21.00 -42.91 -44.84
CA ARG A 282 20.30 -42.91 -43.54
C ARG A 282 21.21 -42.69 -42.34
N ILE A 283 22.42 -43.24 -42.35
CA ILE A 283 23.45 -42.98 -41.32
C ILE A 283 23.74 -41.48 -41.28
N LYS A 284 24.07 -40.87 -42.43
CA LYS A 284 24.40 -39.45 -42.51
C LYS A 284 23.24 -38.56 -42.07
N GLU A 285 22.02 -38.89 -42.48
CA GLU A 285 20.81 -38.19 -42.05
C GLU A 285 20.60 -38.30 -40.52
N GLY A 286 20.74 -39.51 -39.97
CA GLY A 286 20.64 -39.78 -38.53
C GLY A 286 21.67 -39.02 -37.70
N GLU A 287 22.92 -38.96 -38.15
CA GLU A 287 23.99 -38.20 -37.48
C GLU A 287 23.68 -36.70 -37.43
N ILE A 288 23.22 -36.12 -38.55
CA ILE A 288 22.86 -34.70 -38.63
C ILE A 288 21.68 -34.38 -37.71
N ILE A 289 20.64 -35.22 -37.71
CA ILE A 289 19.46 -35.03 -36.87
C ILE A 289 19.81 -35.18 -35.39
N SER A 290 20.56 -36.23 -35.03
CA SER A 290 21.00 -36.47 -33.65
C SER A 290 21.83 -35.30 -33.12
N LYS A 291 22.79 -34.80 -33.91
CA LYS A 291 23.60 -33.64 -33.54
C LYS A 291 22.77 -32.37 -33.35
N LYS A 292 21.79 -32.10 -34.24
CA LYS A 292 20.88 -30.97 -34.08
C LYS A 292 20.00 -31.11 -32.84
N ALA A 293 19.51 -32.31 -32.55
CA ALA A 293 18.69 -32.55 -31.36
C ALA A 293 19.48 -32.30 -30.07
N LEU A 294 20.73 -32.77 -30.00
CA LEU A 294 21.62 -32.51 -28.87
C LEU A 294 21.90 -31.02 -28.67
N ASP A 295 22.12 -30.27 -29.74
CA ASP A 295 22.29 -28.82 -29.69
C ASP A 295 21.04 -28.09 -29.17
N VAL A 296 19.84 -28.50 -29.62
CA VAL A 296 18.56 -27.99 -29.10
C VAL A 296 18.41 -28.31 -27.62
N TYR A 297 18.76 -29.52 -27.18
CA TYR A 297 18.71 -29.88 -25.76
C TYR A 297 19.69 -29.05 -24.92
N SER A 298 20.90 -28.78 -25.41
CA SER A 298 21.86 -27.91 -24.71
C SER A 298 21.31 -26.51 -24.51
N ARG A 299 20.81 -25.88 -25.58
CA ARG A 299 20.22 -24.53 -25.52
C ARG A 299 18.97 -24.48 -24.63
N THR A 300 18.16 -25.54 -24.65
CA THR A 300 16.98 -25.61 -23.79
C THR A 300 17.39 -25.78 -22.32
N ASN A 301 18.46 -26.52 -22.04
CA ASN A 301 19.01 -26.66 -20.70
C ASN A 301 19.53 -25.33 -20.16
N GLU A 302 20.25 -24.54 -20.98
CA GLU A 302 20.65 -23.17 -20.63
C GLU A 302 19.44 -22.29 -20.29
N GLY A 303 18.35 -22.38 -21.08
CA GLY A 303 17.10 -21.68 -20.80
C GLY A 303 16.44 -22.12 -19.48
N VAL A 304 16.49 -23.41 -19.16
CA VAL A 304 15.98 -23.95 -17.89
C VAL A 304 16.81 -23.46 -16.70
N GLU A 305 18.14 -23.40 -16.82
CA GLU A 305 19.00 -22.83 -15.76
C GLU A 305 18.73 -21.33 -15.56
N SER A 306 18.57 -20.56 -16.64
CA SER A 306 18.19 -19.14 -16.54
C SER A 306 16.81 -18.96 -15.88
N LEU A 307 15.86 -19.86 -16.16
CA LEU A 307 14.56 -19.86 -15.49
C LEU A 307 14.69 -20.12 -13.98
N LYS A 308 15.54 -21.07 -13.56
CA LYS A 308 15.82 -21.32 -12.14
C LYS A 308 16.33 -20.05 -11.44
N GLU A 309 17.26 -19.34 -12.06
CA GLU A 309 17.80 -18.08 -11.54
C GLU A 309 16.72 -17.00 -11.43
N GLN A 310 15.90 -16.81 -12.45
CA GLN A 310 14.80 -15.83 -12.42
C GLN A 310 13.77 -16.16 -11.35
N ILE A 311 13.41 -17.44 -11.18
CA ILE A 311 12.50 -17.90 -10.13
C ILE A 311 13.06 -17.54 -8.74
N GLN A 312 14.37 -17.70 -8.54
CA GLN A 312 15.03 -17.35 -7.28
C GLN A 312 14.98 -15.84 -7.02
N ILE A 313 15.27 -15.02 -8.02
CA ILE A 313 15.20 -13.55 -7.91
C ILE A 313 13.77 -13.10 -7.56
N ILE A 314 12.75 -13.67 -8.21
CA ILE A 314 11.34 -13.35 -7.94
C ILE A 314 10.96 -13.77 -6.51
N PHE A 315 11.46 -14.92 -6.03
CA PHE A 315 11.24 -15.38 -4.67
C PHE A 315 11.82 -14.42 -3.63
N GLU A 316 13.08 -14.02 -3.79
CA GLU A 316 13.74 -13.06 -2.89
C GLU A 316 13.05 -11.69 -2.93
N GLY A 317 12.62 -11.23 -4.11
CA GLY A 317 11.84 -10.01 -4.26
C GLY A 317 10.49 -10.07 -3.54
N THR A 318 9.80 -11.21 -3.63
CA THR A 318 8.51 -11.44 -2.95
C THR A 318 8.69 -11.50 -1.43
N ASP A 319 9.74 -12.15 -0.93
CA ASP A 319 10.04 -12.20 0.50
C ASP A 319 10.37 -10.80 1.05
N MET A 320 11.20 -10.03 0.32
CA MET A 320 11.51 -8.65 0.68
C MET A 320 10.26 -7.76 0.73
N GLN A 321 9.38 -7.86 -0.27
CA GLN A 321 8.10 -7.16 -0.27
C GLN A 321 7.26 -7.50 0.97
N THR A 322 7.39 -8.72 1.51
CA THR A 322 6.58 -9.17 2.65
C THR A 322 7.04 -8.44 3.90
N GLY A 323 8.36 -8.31 4.06
CA GLY A 323 8.97 -7.49 5.11
C GLY A 323 8.58 -6.01 5.01
N VAL A 324 8.53 -5.46 3.79
CA VAL A 324 8.07 -4.08 3.56
C VAL A 324 6.61 -3.92 3.98
N MET A 325 5.71 -4.83 3.58
CA MET A 325 4.29 -4.75 3.97
C MET A 325 4.11 -4.77 5.48
N LYS A 326 4.84 -5.63 6.20
CA LYS A 326 4.82 -5.68 7.67
C LYS A 326 5.29 -4.36 8.31
N THR A 327 6.26 -3.70 7.69
CA THR A 327 6.76 -2.39 8.16
C THR A 327 5.71 -1.29 7.95
N ILE A 328 5.00 -1.31 6.82
CA ILE A 328 3.91 -0.37 6.54
C ILE A 328 2.76 -0.61 7.52
N GLU A 329 2.40 -1.86 7.81
CA GLU A 329 1.36 -2.20 8.79
C GLU A 329 1.69 -1.65 10.20
N GLY A 330 2.94 -1.81 10.65
CA GLY A 330 3.41 -1.22 11.91
C GLY A 330 3.35 0.31 11.91
N SER A 331 3.66 0.94 10.77
CA SER A 331 3.56 2.38 10.59
C SER A 331 2.10 2.86 10.65
N LEU A 332 1.16 2.15 10.02
CA LEU A 332 -0.27 2.47 10.09
C LEU A 332 -0.82 2.36 11.51
N THR A 333 -0.37 1.35 12.27
CA THR A 333 -0.72 1.21 13.68
C THR A 333 -0.25 2.43 14.48
N SER A 334 1.00 2.85 14.27
CA SER A 334 1.58 4.02 14.93
C SER A 334 0.85 5.32 14.55
N ILE A 335 0.45 5.48 13.28
CA ILE A 335 -0.33 6.65 12.85
C ILE A 335 -1.71 6.66 13.52
N THR A 336 -2.35 5.49 13.61
CA THR A 336 -3.66 5.35 14.25
C THR A 336 -3.58 5.73 15.74
N GLU A 337 -2.55 5.28 16.44
CA GLU A 337 -2.28 5.68 17.82
C GLU A 337 -2.07 7.19 17.96
N ASN A 338 -1.27 7.79 17.08
CA ASN A 338 -1.04 9.24 17.07
C ASN A 338 -2.33 10.05 16.83
N ILE A 339 -3.23 9.58 15.96
CA ILE A 339 -4.55 10.20 15.79
C ILE A 339 -5.36 10.14 17.09
N GLY A 340 -5.34 9.00 17.79
CA GLY A 340 -5.97 8.84 19.10
C GLY A 340 -5.42 9.83 20.14
N LEU A 341 -4.10 9.94 20.24
CA LEU A 341 -3.42 10.90 21.14
C LEU A 341 -3.77 12.35 20.79
N ASN A 342 -3.76 12.71 19.51
CA ASN A 342 -4.11 14.06 19.08
C ASN A 342 -5.58 14.41 19.34
N ASN A 343 -6.50 13.47 19.14
CA ASN A 343 -7.91 13.66 19.51
C ASN A 343 -8.08 13.92 21.01
N LYS A 344 -7.33 13.20 21.85
CA LYS A 344 -7.29 13.44 23.30
C LYS A 344 -6.76 14.84 23.62
N LEU A 345 -5.65 15.26 22.99
CA LEU A 345 -5.10 16.61 23.16
C LEU A 345 -6.11 17.72 22.80
N ILE A 346 -6.90 17.53 21.73
CA ILE A 346 -7.97 18.46 21.37
C ILE A 346 -9.06 18.50 22.45
N ALA A 347 -9.44 17.34 23.00
CA ALA A 347 -10.44 17.26 24.06
C ALA A 347 -9.95 17.98 25.34
N ASP A 348 -8.71 17.73 25.76
CA ASP A 348 -8.09 18.36 26.92
C ASP A 348 -7.95 19.90 26.74
N GLY A 349 -7.58 20.33 25.53
CA GLY A 349 -7.55 21.75 25.19
C GLY A 349 -8.94 22.40 25.21
N ASN A 350 -9.97 21.67 24.80
CA ASN A 350 -11.34 22.16 24.85
C ASN A 350 -11.87 22.32 26.28
N ASP A 351 -11.53 21.40 27.17
CA ASP A 351 -11.82 21.52 28.61
C ASP A 351 -11.12 22.75 29.22
N SER A 352 -9.85 22.94 28.86
CA SER A 352 -9.06 24.10 29.31
C SER A 352 -9.68 25.43 28.86
N ILE A 353 -10.17 25.52 27.62
CA ILE A 353 -10.88 26.70 27.13
C ILE A 353 -12.21 26.92 27.84
N SER A 354 -12.96 25.85 28.09
CA SER A 354 -14.23 25.95 28.80
C SER A 354 -14.02 26.55 30.20
N LYS A 355 -12.99 26.10 30.91
CA LYS A 355 -12.57 26.68 32.21
C LYS A 355 -12.11 28.14 32.09
N LEU A 356 -11.41 28.49 31.02
CA LEU A 356 -10.97 29.85 30.76
C LEU A 356 -12.15 30.81 30.50
N ILE A 357 -13.13 30.36 29.73
CA ILE A 357 -14.39 31.09 29.49
C ILE A 357 -15.16 31.29 30.80
N GLU A 358 -15.26 30.24 31.62
CA GLU A 358 -15.90 30.32 32.94
C GLU A 358 -15.20 31.35 33.83
N THR A 359 -13.86 31.30 33.89
CA THR A 359 -13.04 32.23 34.67
C THR A 359 -13.22 33.68 34.18
N ASN A 360 -13.22 33.90 32.86
CA ASN A 360 -13.46 35.23 32.29
C ASN A 360 -14.86 35.75 32.60
N THR A 361 -15.87 34.87 32.61
CA THR A 361 -17.25 35.23 32.96
C THR A 361 -17.34 35.65 34.42
N GLN A 362 -16.70 34.90 35.33
CA GLN A 362 -16.63 35.25 36.75
C GLN A 362 -15.88 36.57 36.98
N LEU A 363 -14.75 36.80 36.29
CA LEU A 363 -14.01 38.05 36.37
C LEU A 363 -14.82 39.24 35.85
N LEU A 364 -15.55 39.07 34.74
CA LEU A 364 -16.42 40.11 34.21
C LEU A 364 -17.50 40.49 35.22
N GLN A 365 -18.15 39.49 35.83
CA GLN A 365 -19.16 39.71 36.86
C GLN A 365 -18.57 40.41 38.10
N PHE A 366 -17.37 40.02 38.52
CA PHE A 366 -16.66 40.68 39.61
C PHE A 366 -16.35 42.15 39.31
N VAL A 367 -15.93 42.47 38.08
CA VAL A 367 -15.68 43.85 37.63
C VAL A 367 -16.99 44.65 37.63
N GLU A 368 -18.09 44.07 37.13
CA GLU A 368 -19.41 44.70 37.16
C GLU A 368 -19.89 44.99 38.60
N ASP A 369 -19.66 44.06 39.53
CA ASP A 369 -20.01 44.24 40.94
C ASP A 369 -19.19 45.34 41.62
N ILE A 370 -17.89 45.44 41.31
CA ILE A 370 -17.01 46.53 41.78
C ILE A 370 -17.52 47.88 41.24
N GLU A 371 -17.77 47.98 39.94
CA GLU A 371 -18.25 49.22 39.31
C GLU A 371 -19.61 49.65 39.87
N LYS A 372 -20.51 48.69 40.08
CA LYS A 372 -21.81 48.92 40.71
C LYS A 372 -21.67 49.39 42.16
N ALA A 373 -20.75 48.84 42.94
CA ALA A 373 -20.50 49.26 44.32
C ALA A 373 -19.91 50.68 44.40
N LEU A 374 -18.96 51.01 43.53
CA LEU A 374 -18.25 52.29 43.54
C LEU A 374 -19.06 53.44 42.94
N LEU A 375 -19.69 53.22 41.79
CA LEU A 375 -20.35 54.26 41.00
C LEU A 375 -21.88 54.16 40.97
N GLY A 376 -22.45 53.07 41.50
CA GLY A 376 -23.88 52.80 41.41
C GLY A 376 -24.33 52.38 40.01
N ILE A 377 -25.65 52.26 39.82
CA ILE A 377 -26.26 51.77 38.58
C ILE A 377 -25.93 52.66 37.36
N GLN A 378 -25.74 53.97 37.56
CA GLN A 378 -25.34 54.88 36.48
C GLN A 378 -23.91 54.65 35.98
N GLY A 379 -22.97 54.36 36.88
CA GLY A 379 -21.60 54.02 36.49
C GLY A 379 -21.50 52.66 35.81
N LEU A 380 -22.24 51.67 36.30
CA LEU A 380 -22.37 50.37 35.65
C LEU A 380 -22.90 50.51 34.21
N LYS A 381 -23.92 51.34 33.99
CA LYS A 381 -24.46 51.62 32.65
C LYS A 381 -23.46 52.32 31.73
N MET A 382 -22.60 53.19 32.27
CA MET A 382 -21.51 53.77 31.47
C MET A 382 -20.48 52.72 31.10
N PHE A 383 -20.05 51.89 32.05
CA PHE A 383 -19.09 50.80 31.84
C PHE A 383 -19.58 49.76 30.81
N GLN A 384 -20.85 49.35 30.91
CA GLN A 384 -21.48 48.45 29.96
C GLN A 384 -21.59 49.06 28.56
N LYS A 385 -21.75 50.39 28.43
CA LYS A 385 -21.79 51.10 27.14
C LYS A 385 -20.43 51.30 26.49
N THR A 386 -19.34 51.36 27.25
CA THR A 386 -18.03 51.77 26.73
C THR A 386 -17.12 50.64 26.32
N LYS A 387 -17.35 49.36 26.73
CA LYS A 387 -16.62 48.18 26.22
C LYS A 387 -17.13 46.81 26.72
N GLY A 388 -17.78 46.71 27.88
CA GLY A 388 -18.23 45.41 28.44
C GLY A 388 -19.27 44.67 27.58
N SER A 389 -20.06 45.40 26.78
CA SER A 389 -21.07 44.81 25.88
C SER A 389 -20.47 44.03 24.71
N GLU A 390 -19.26 44.37 24.26
CA GLU A 390 -18.64 43.78 23.08
C GLU A 390 -18.12 42.36 23.38
N VAL A 391 -17.41 42.22 24.51
CA VAL A 391 -16.97 40.92 25.04
C VAL A 391 -18.15 40.00 25.32
N ARG A 392 -19.22 40.51 25.96
CA ARG A 392 -20.41 39.71 26.31
C ARG A 392 -21.21 39.27 25.08
N ARG A 393 -21.32 40.13 24.06
CA ARG A 393 -22.02 39.81 22.81
C ARG A 393 -21.24 38.77 21.98
N ASN A 394 -19.91 38.83 22.02
CA ASN A 394 -19.05 37.89 21.31
C ASN A 394 -19.02 36.50 21.98
N LEU A 395 -18.97 36.42 23.32
CA LEU A 395 -19.09 35.14 24.05
C LEU A 395 -20.39 34.39 23.70
N LYS A 396 -21.52 35.11 23.66
CA LYS A 396 -22.81 34.55 23.20
C LYS A 396 -22.80 34.07 21.76
N SER A 397 -22.09 34.77 20.86
CA SER A 397 -22.02 34.40 19.44
C SER A 397 -21.23 33.10 19.19
N MET A 398 -20.40 32.69 20.15
CA MET A 398 -19.65 31.43 20.12
C MET A 398 -20.41 30.25 20.72
N GLY A 399 -21.67 30.45 21.15
CA GLY A 399 -22.54 29.40 21.68
C GLY A 399 -22.40 29.14 23.18
N PHE A 400 -21.91 30.11 23.95
CA PHE A 400 -21.73 30.04 25.40
C PHE A 400 -22.63 31.01 26.16
#